data_AF-N0DTI0-F1
#
_entry.id   AF-N0DTI0-F1
#
_cell.length_a   1.000
_cell.length_b   1.000
_cell.length_c   1.000
_cell.angle_alpha   90.00
_cell.angle_beta   90.00
_cell.angle_gamma   90.00
#
_symmetry.space_group_name_H-M   'P 1'
#
loop_
_entity.id
_entity.type
_entity.pdbx_description
1 polymer ?
#
loop_
_entity_poly.entity_id
_entity_poly.type
_entity_poly.pdbx_seq_one_letter_code
_entity_poly.pdbx_strand_id
1 'polypeptide(L)'
;ESYKVLVAEAAKKALGMDRIQERIFIVKLMLDAKNANQIAGAVGFSNREDKIHVYRAKAILLVAGGAVNVFRPRSVAEGMGRTWYPVWNAGSTYAMAAEVGAELTMMENRFTPARFKDG
;
A
#
# COMPACT_ATOMS: atom_id res chain seq x y z
N GLU A 1 -16.14 6.55 8.74
CA GLU A 1 -14.76 6.18 9.15
C GLU A 1 -14.63 5.59 10.56
N SER A 2 -15.73 5.35 11.31
CA SER A 2 -15.67 4.86 12.70
C SER A 2 -15.21 3.41 12.85
N TYR A 3 -15.41 2.55 11.85
CA TYR A 3 -15.10 1.12 11.97
C TYR A 3 -13.60 0.82 12.03
N LYS A 4 -12.76 1.61 11.33
CA LYS A 4 -11.31 1.39 11.29
C LYS A 4 -10.66 1.51 12.67
N VAL A 5 -11.17 2.40 13.52
CA VAL A 5 -10.62 2.64 14.86
C VAL A 5 -10.76 1.39 15.74
N LEU A 6 -11.90 0.71 15.68
CA LEU A 6 -12.14 -0.53 16.45
C LEU A 6 -11.15 -1.63 16.07
N VAL A 7 -10.95 -1.85 14.76
CA VAL A 7 -10.02 -2.88 14.26
C VAL A 7 -8.57 -2.49 14.55
N ALA A 8 -8.22 -1.21 14.42
CA ALA A 8 -6.89 -0.71 14.73
C ALA A 8 -6.55 -0.85 16.22
N GLU A 9 -7.51 -0.63 17.12
CA GLU A 9 -7.34 -0.82 18.55
C GLU A 9 -7.05 -2.29 18.90
N ALA A 10 -7.78 -3.23 18.27
CA ALA A 10 -7.53 -4.65 18.45
C ALA A 10 -6.11 -5.05 17.99
N ALA A 11 -5.68 -4.58 16.81
CA ALA A 11 -4.33 -4.83 16.30
C ALA A 11 -3.24 -4.21 17.21
N LYS A 12 -3.46 -2.98 17.67
CA LYS A 12 -2.57 -2.29 18.61
C LYS A 12 -2.44 -3.04 19.94
N LYS A 13 -3.53 -3.60 20.48
CA LYS A 13 -3.51 -4.41 21.70
C LYS A 13 -2.76 -5.73 21.51
N ALA A 14 -2.92 -6.37 20.35
CA ALA A 14 -2.27 -7.64 20.06
C ALA A 14 -0.75 -7.50 19.79
N LEU A 15 -0.35 -6.45 19.06
CA LEU A 15 1.05 -6.25 18.66
C LEU A 15 1.83 -5.35 19.63
N GLY A 16 1.19 -4.42 20.33
CA GLY A 16 1.92 -3.37 21.06
C GLY A 16 2.46 -2.28 20.13
N MET A 17 2.56 -1.05 20.65
CA MET A 17 2.97 0.12 19.86
C MET A 17 4.45 0.14 19.49
N ASP A 18 5.29 -0.55 20.25
CA ASP A 18 6.73 -0.70 20.00
C ASP A 18 7.01 -1.42 18.67
N ARG A 19 6.09 -2.26 18.21
CA ARG A 19 6.16 -3.01 16.95
C ARG A 19 5.38 -2.37 15.80
N ILE A 20 4.82 -1.17 16.00
CA ILE A 20 4.04 -0.45 14.99
C ILE A 20 4.75 0.86 14.67
N GLN A 21 5.13 1.02 13.41
CA GLN A 21 5.73 2.25 12.92
C GLN A 21 4.80 2.92 11.91
N GLU A 22 4.37 4.13 12.22
CA GLU A 22 3.53 4.94 11.35
C GLU A 22 4.38 5.97 10.58
N ARG A 23 3.79 6.60 9.56
CA ARG A 23 4.44 7.68 8.80
C ARG A 23 5.73 7.27 8.07
N ILE A 24 5.84 5.98 7.75
CA ILE A 24 6.91 5.43 6.91
C ILE A 24 6.27 4.91 5.63
N PHE A 25 6.74 5.42 4.49
CA PHE A 25 6.29 4.97 3.18
C PHE A 25 7.30 3.98 2.62
N ILE A 26 6.86 2.74 2.36
CA ILE A 26 7.69 1.70 1.76
C ILE A 26 7.71 1.89 0.25
N VAL A 27 8.91 1.90 -0.34
CA VAL A 27 9.11 2.16 -1.77
C VAL A 27 9.54 0.94 -2.55
N LYS A 28 10.27 0.00 -1.92
CA LYS A 28 10.89 -1.11 -2.64
C LYS A 28 11.08 -2.34 -1.75
N LEU A 29 10.91 -3.51 -2.34
CA LEU A 29 11.27 -4.80 -1.74
C LEU A 29 12.67 -5.24 -2.19
N MET A 30 13.34 -6.01 -1.35
CA MET A 30 14.69 -6.51 -1.61
C MET A 30 14.72 -8.03 -1.56
N LEU A 31 15.24 -8.65 -2.62
CA LEU A 31 15.53 -10.09 -2.66
C LEU A 31 16.83 -10.42 -1.93
N ASP A 32 16.95 -11.67 -1.52
CA ASP A 32 18.16 -12.23 -0.92
C ASP A 32 19.29 -12.27 -1.96
N ALA A 33 20.50 -11.92 -1.52
CA ALA A 33 21.66 -11.82 -2.41
C ALA A 33 22.23 -13.19 -2.80
N LYS A 34 21.94 -14.25 -2.03
CA LYS A 34 22.46 -15.60 -2.23
C LYS A 34 21.40 -16.54 -2.80
N ASN A 35 20.13 -16.34 -2.43
CA ASN A 35 19.00 -17.16 -2.83
C ASN A 35 18.09 -16.39 -3.79
N ALA A 36 18.14 -16.74 -5.07
CA ALA A 36 17.29 -16.15 -6.08
C ALA A 36 15.79 -16.34 -5.72
N ASN A 37 14.97 -15.33 -6.01
CA ASN A 37 13.52 -15.32 -5.76
C ASN A 37 13.11 -15.48 -4.28
N GLN A 38 14.01 -15.23 -3.33
CA GLN A 38 13.68 -15.19 -1.90
C GLN A 38 13.63 -13.75 -1.40
N ILE A 39 12.59 -13.38 -0.65
CA ILE A 39 12.47 -12.06 -0.03
C ILE A 39 13.47 -11.92 1.14
N ALA A 40 14.11 -10.76 1.26
CA ALA A 40 15.04 -10.45 2.35
C ALA A 40 14.68 -9.19 3.13
N GLY A 41 13.87 -8.29 2.55
CA GLY A 41 13.56 -7.03 3.21
C GLY A 41 12.77 -6.04 2.38
N ALA A 42 12.66 -4.84 2.94
CA ALA A 42 12.00 -3.69 2.32
C ALA A 42 12.73 -2.40 2.69
N VAL A 43 12.62 -1.38 1.84
CA VAL A 43 13.16 -0.04 2.08
C VAL A 43 12.03 0.97 1.98
N GLY A 44 12.06 1.96 2.88
CA GLY A 44 11.14 3.07 2.90
C GLY A 44 11.78 4.32 3.49
N PHE A 45 11.02 5.40 3.57
CA PHE A 45 11.46 6.64 4.20
C PHE A 45 10.36 7.24 5.06
N SER A 46 10.77 7.99 6.07
CA SER A 46 9.84 8.74 6.93
C SER A 46 9.28 9.95 6.17
N ASN A 47 7.98 10.18 6.29
CA ASN A 47 7.34 11.40 5.79
C ASN A 47 7.19 12.48 6.90
N ARG A 48 7.97 12.36 7.97
CA ARG A 48 8.04 13.32 9.09
C ARG A 48 9.46 13.73 9.43
N GLU A 49 10.44 12.91 9.08
CA GLU A 49 11.86 13.09 9.40
C GLU A 49 12.70 12.73 8.16
N ASP A 50 13.89 13.32 8.04
CA ASP A 50 14.85 12.92 7.00
C ASP A 50 15.54 11.61 7.39
N LYS A 51 14.81 10.51 7.23
CA LYS A 51 15.26 9.19 7.67
C LYS A 51 14.84 8.10 6.70
N ILE A 52 15.82 7.32 6.26
CA ILE A 52 15.62 6.10 5.49
C ILE A 52 15.51 4.91 6.45
N HIS A 53 14.52 4.06 6.19
CA HIS A 53 14.27 2.83 6.93
C HIS A 53 14.60 1.63 6.05
N VAL A 54 15.45 0.75 6.57
CA VAL A 54 15.80 -0.52 5.93
C VAL A 54 15.34 -1.65 6.85
N TYR A 55 14.36 -2.43 6.38
CA TYR A 55 13.82 -3.56 7.10
C TYR A 55 14.42 -4.85 6.56
N ARG A 56 14.95 -5.68 7.45
CA ARG A 56 15.32 -7.07 7.16
C ARG A 56 14.23 -7.98 7.70
N ALA A 57 13.68 -8.85 6.86
CA ALA A 57 12.58 -9.73 7.24
C ALA A 57 12.69 -11.08 6.54
N LYS A 58 12.29 -12.14 7.24
CA LYS A 58 12.24 -13.50 6.67
C LYS A 58 10.99 -13.73 5.81
N ALA A 59 9.93 -12.98 6.10
CA ALA A 59 8.66 -13.01 5.40
C ALA A 59 8.07 -11.60 5.39
N ILE A 60 7.40 -11.24 4.28
CA ILE A 60 6.75 -9.93 4.11
C ILE A 60 5.34 -10.18 3.61
N LEU A 61 4.37 -9.48 4.22
CA LEU A 61 2.98 -9.45 3.80
C LEU A 61 2.67 -8.10 3.16
N LEU A 62 2.26 -8.11 1.89
CA LEU A 62 1.87 -6.89 1.17
C LEU A 62 0.38 -6.60 1.32
N VAL A 63 0.05 -5.52 2.03
CA VAL A 63 -1.33 -5.08 2.33
C VAL A 63 -1.51 -3.57 2.11
N ALA A 64 -0.93 -3.03 1.03
CA ALA A 64 -0.94 -1.59 0.71
C ALA A 64 -2.15 -1.16 -0.17
N GLY A 65 -3.23 -1.94 -0.16
CA GLY A 65 -4.44 -1.66 -0.93
C GLY A 65 -4.29 -1.87 -2.45
N GLY A 66 -5.27 -1.35 -3.20
CA GLY A 66 -5.33 -1.43 -4.67
C GLY A 66 -4.69 -0.23 -5.37
N ALA A 67 -5.23 0.15 -6.53
CA ALA A 67 -4.77 1.30 -7.33
C ALA A 67 -5.95 2.17 -7.79
N VAL A 68 -5.85 3.48 -7.57
CA VAL A 68 -6.79 4.51 -8.08
C VAL A 68 -6.02 5.64 -8.75
N ASN A 69 -6.73 6.59 -9.36
CA ASN A 69 -6.13 7.72 -10.11
C ASN A 69 -5.21 7.33 -11.27
N VAL A 70 -5.13 6.04 -11.62
CA VAL A 70 -4.48 5.54 -12.85
C VAL A 70 -5.26 5.88 -14.12
N PHE A 71 -6.55 6.20 -13.99
CA PHE A 71 -7.39 6.75 -15.05
C PHE A 71 -7.87 8.14 -14.66
N ARG A 72 -8.07 9.02 -15.66
CA ARG A 72 -8.61 10.37 -15.42
C ARG A 72 -10.04 10.28 -14.84
N PRO A 73 -10.33 10.89 -13.67
CA PRO A 73 -11.66 10.89 -13.08
C PRO A 73 -12.65 11.78 -13.86
N ARG A 74 -13.95 11.66 -13.54
CA ARG A 74 -15.02 12.47 -14.17
C ARG A 74 -15.02 13.93 -13.72
N SER A 75 -14.56 14.21 -12.50
CA SER A 75 -14.36 15.56 -11.97
C SER A 75 -12.87 15.86 -11.89
N VAL A 76 -12.44 17.00 -12.43
CA VAL A 76 -11.03 17.44 -12.47
C VAL A 76 -10.78 18.58 -11.47
N ALA A 77 -9.53 19.02 -11.34
CA ALA A 77 -9.09 19.99 -10.33
C ALA A 77 -9.39 19.48 -8.90
N GLU A 78 -10.09 20.26 -8.06
CA GLU A 78 -10.41 19.89 -6.68
C GLU A 78 -11.21 18.57 -6.58
N GLY A 79 -11.98 18.25 -7.63
CA GLY A 79 -12.76 17.01 -7.71
C GLY A 79 -11.93 15.74 -7.85
N MET A 80 -10.62 15.83 -8.15
CA MET A 80 -9.74 14.67 -8.33
C MET A 80 -9.52 13.86 -7.04
N GLY A 81 -9.76 14.48 -5.87
CA GLY A 81 -9.73 13.79 -4.59
C GLY A 81 -10.92 12.85 -4.34
N ARG A 82 -12.01 13.01 -5.10
CA ARG A 82 -13.26 12.26 -4.92
C ARG A 82 -13.30 11.02 -5.82
N THR A 83 -12.41 10.07 -5.55
CA THR A 83 -12.47 8.74 -6.13
C THR A 83 -13.45 7.85 -5.37
N TRP A 84 -14.09 6.90 -6.06
CA TRP A 84 -14.99 5.94 -5.39
C TRP A 84 -14.23 5.01 -4.43
N TYR A 85 -13.03 4.58 -4.82
CA TYR A 85 -12.13 3.78 -4.00
C TYR A 85 -11.08 4.71 -3.36
N PRO A 86 -10.43 4.35 -2.24
CA PRO A 86 -9.64 5.29 -1.45
C PRO A 86 -8.50 5.96 -2.24
N VAL A 87 -8.49 7.30 -2.26
CA VAL A 87 -7.58 8.13 -3.10
C VAL A 87 -6.10 7.90 -2.82
N TRP A 88 -5.76 7.47 -1.61
CA TRP A 88 -4.38 7.18 -1.18
C TRP A 88 -3.82 5.85 -1.69
N ASN A 89 -4.63 5.02 -2.36
CA ASN A 89 -4.18 3.73 -2.90
C ASN A 89 -3.47 3.93 -4.25
N ALA A 90 -2.15 4.02 -4.23
CA ALA A 90 -1.32 4.30 -5.42
C ALA A 90 -0.85 3.04 -6.19
N GLY A 91 -1.34 1.85 -5.86
CA GLY A 91 -0.89 0.60 -6.51
C GLY A 91 0.43 0.03 -5.96
N SER A 92 0.88 0.49 -4.79
CA SER A 92 2.14 0.05 -4.17
C SER A 92 2.22 -1.47 -3.97
N THR A 93 1.11 -2.14 -3.64
CA THR A 93 1.06 -3.61 -3.54
C THR A 93 1.52 -4.27 -4.83
N TYR A 94 0.96 -3.84 -5.96
CA TYR A 94 1.20 -4.47 -7.27
C TYR A 94 2.59 -4.14 -7.80
N ALA A 95 2.99 -2.87 -7.73
CA ALA A 95 4.29 -2.42 -8.22
C ALA A 95 5.44 -3.14 -7.49
N MET A 96 5.43 -3.13 -6.16
CA MET A 96 6.47 -3.76 -5.36
C MET A 96 6.54 -5.28 -5.57
N ALA A 97 5.39 -5.95 -5.76
CA ALA A 97 5.34 -7.38 -6.05
C ALA A 97 5.91 -7.69 -7.45
N ALA A 98 5.48 -6.94 -8.47
CA ALA A 98 5.94 -7.11 -9.85
C ALA A 98 7.46 -6.88 -9.97
N GLU A 99 7.98 -5.84 -9.31
CA GLU A 99 9.41 -5.50 -9.36
C GLU A 99 10.33 -6.57 -8.79
N VAL A 100 9.84 -7.39 -7.85
CA VAL A 100 10.60 -8.53 -7.31
C VAL A 100 10.30 -9.85 -8.03
N GLY A 101 9.56 -9.80 -9.13
CA GLY A 101 9.26 -10.96 -9.96
C GLY A 101 8.13 -11.86 -9.42
N ALA A 102 7.29 -11.36 -8.51
CA ALA A 102 6.11 -12.10 -8.09
C ALA A 102 5.10 -12.20 -9.25
N GLU A 103 4.53 -13.39 -9.43
CA GLU A 103 3.50 -13.61 -10.44
C GLU A 103 2.24 -12.77 -10.12
N LEU A 104 1.75 -12.05 -11.13
CA LEU A 104 0.48 -11.32 -11.06
C LEU A 104 -0.54 -12.03 -11.95
N THR A 105 -1.80 -12.01 -11.52
CA THR A 105 -2.90 -12.66 -12.23
C THR A 105 -4.08 -11.71 -12.39
N MET A 106 -4.83 -11.86 -13.48
CA MET A 106 -6.04 -11.08 -13.79
C MET A 106 -5.83 -9.56 -13.73
N MET A 107 -4.64 -9.06 -14.11
CA MET A 107 -4.30 -7.63 -14.02
C MET A 107 -5.08 -6.77 -15.04
N GLU A 108 -5.66 -7.40 -16.06
CA GLU A 108 -6.59 -6.79 -17.01
C GLU A 108 -7.98 -6.53 -16.40
N ASN A 109 -8.32 -7.23 -15.32
CA ASN A 109 -9.61 -7.05 -14.65
C ASN A 109 -9.65 -5.69 -13.94
N ARG A 110 -10.73 -4.95 -14.15
CA ARG A 110 -10.97 -3.65 -13.52
C ARG A 110 -12.38 -3.54 -12.98
N PHE A 111 -12.54 -2.82 -11.88
CA PHE A 111 -13.85 -2.56 -11.30
C PHE A 111 -14.33 -1.14 -11.62
N THR A 112 -15.46 -1.03 -12.32
CA THR A 112 -16.09 0.26 -12.67
C THR A 112 -17.42 0.40 -11.94
N PRO A 113 -17.47 1.15 -10.82
CA PRO A 113 -18.67 1.26 -9.99
C PRO A 113 -19.72 2.20 -10.60
N ALA A 114 -21.00 1.78 -10.56
CA ALA A 114 -22.14 2.66 -10.81
C ALA A 114 -22.65 3.25 -9.47
N ARG A 115 -22.55 4.57 -9.30
CA ARG A 115 -22.88 5.30 -8.05
C ARG A 115 -23.53 6.65 -8.35
N PHE A 116 -24.08 7.30 -7.33
CA PHE A 116 -24.60 8.65 -7.44
C PHE A 116 -23.52 9.63 -7.89
N LYS A 117 -23.92 10.62 -8.70
CA LYS A 117 -23.01 11.60 -9.31
C LYS A 117 -22.57 12.68 -8.31
N ASP A 118 -23.45 13.07 -7.39
CA ASP A 118 -23.32 14.29 -6.56
C ASP A 118 -23.47 13.98 -5.06
N GLY A 119 -22.70 13.03 -4.54
CA GLY A 119 -22.56 12.79 -3.10
C GLY A 119 -21.65 13.78 -2.40
#